data_AF-J3NJ53-F1
#
_entry.id   AF-J3NJ53-F1
#
_cell.length_a   1.000
_cell.length_b   1.000
_cell.length_c   1.000
_cell.angle_alpha   90.00
_cell.angle_beta   90.00
_cell.angle_gamma   90.00
#
_symmetry.space_group_name_H-M   'P 1'
#
loop_
_entity.id
_entity.type
_entity.pdbx_description
1 polymer ?
#
loop_
_entity_poly.entity_id
_entity_poly.type
_entity_poly.pdbx_seq_one_letter_code
_entity_poly.pdbx_strand_id
1 'polypeptide(L)'
;MGFVIFRCTYDNDALWDAFIAVVKASAAFCLRMRKQQDILGPDLECTVVEDREAFNGASKNAVRERFRAWVAARSVERDGEGIYNPDVEELPRFRYCVYVDRACLKAVRVSWSEIRFNYFLCGQIVVINAAPGDPPIPPDSDEEDEDENDDCDDVYEEVEGSTAKDVGWTYASASLLVETYEELHLRGSEWETWEMIYKRPSPDGPAVQEGEHLLDVGLTREA
;
A
#
# COMPACT_ATOMS: atom_id res chain seq x y z
N MET A 1 -12.09 -7.05 3.68
CA MET A 1 -10.71 -6.47 3.66
C MET A 1 -10.26 -6.45 2.21
N GLY A 2 -9.49 -5.46 1.73
CA GLY A 2 -9.08 -5.53 0.33
C GLY A 2 -7.99 -4.55 -0.04
N PHE A 3 -7.37 -4.82 -1.18
CA PHE A 3 -6.30 -4.01 -1.76
C PHE A 3 -6.78 -3.44 -3.09
N VAL A 4 -6.44 -2.17 -3.34
CA VAL A 4 -6.56 -1.58 -4.68
C VAL A 4 -5.15 -1.40 -5.22
N ILE A 5 -4.79 -2.19 -6.23
CA ILE A 5 -3.45 -2.24 -6.81
C ILE A 5 -3.46 -1.59 -8.19
N PHE A 6 -2.72 -0.50 -8.36
CA PHE A 6 -2.53 0.17 -9.64
C PHE A 6 -1.29 -0.36 -10.36
N ARG A 7 -1.49 -0.89 -11.56
CA ARG A 7 -0.42 -1.31 -12.44
C ARG A 7 0.15 -0.12 -13.21
N CYS A 8 1.36 0.30 -12.88
CA CYS A 8 2.00 1.48 -13.46
C CYS A 8 3.19 1.15 -14.38
N THR A 9 3.41 -0.15 -14.66
CA THR A 9 4.36 -0.65 -15.66
C THR A 9 3.75 -1.78 -16.46
N TYR A 10 4.02 -1.77 -17.76
CA TYR A 10 3.55 -2.79 -18.70
C TYR A 10 4.71 -3.40 -19.50
N ASP A 11 5.93 -3.32 -18.95
CA ASP A 11 7.14 -3.78 -19.63
C ASP A 11 7.30 -5.30 -19.66
N ASN A 12 6.68 -5.99 -18.71
CA ASN A 12 6.78 -7.45 -18.57
C ASN A 12 5.49 -8.00 -17.95
N ASP A 13 4.58 -8.47 -18.80
CA ASP A 13 3.29 -9.04 -18.38
C ASP A 13 3.49 -10.33 -17.56
N ALA A 14 4.43 -11.19 -17.93
CA ALA A 14 4.68 -12.44 -17.19
C ALA A 14 5.17 -12.18 -15.76
N LEU A 15 6.04 -11.19 -15.58
CA LEU A 15 6.52 -10.81 -14.25
C LEU A 15 5.42 -10.18 -13.41
N TRP A 16 4.54 -9.38 -14.03
CA TRP A 16 3.36 -8.83 -13.38
C TRP A 16 2.39 -9.92 -12.92
N ASP A 17 2.09 -10.88 -13.79
CA ASP A 17 1.18 -11.99 -13.48
C ASP A 17 1.73 -12.84 -12.32
N ALA A 18 3.04 -13.13 -12.33
CA ALA A 18 3.70 -13.80 -11.23
C ALA A 18 3.60 -13.01 -9.93
N PHE A 19 3.82 -11.69 -9.98
CA PHE A 19 3.70 -10.81 -8.81
C PHE A 19 2.29 -10.87 -8.20
N ILE A 20 1.24 -10.68 -9.02
CA ILE A 20 -0.15 -10.73 -8.56
C ILE A 20 -0.51 -12.10 -8.00
N ALA A 21 -0.04 -13.19 -8.63
CA ALA A 21 -0.26 -14.54 -8.14
C ALA A 21 0.32 -14.73 -6.73
N VAL A 22 1.54 -14.28 -6.48
CA VAL A 22 2.17 -14.41 -5.15
C VAL A 22 1.53 -13.48 -4.12
N VAL A 23 1.11 -12.26 -4.48
CA VAL A 23 0.34 -11.37 -3.57
C VAL A 23 -0.94 -12.07 -3.10
N LYS A 24 -1.73 -12.61 -4.04
CA LYS A 24 -2.97 -13.32 -3.72
C LYS A 24 -2.72 -14.58 -2.89
N ALA A 25 -1.70 -15.37 -3.23
CA ALA A 25 -1.31 -16.56 -2.47
C ALA A 25 -0.86 -16.20 -1.04
N SER A 26 -0.09 -15.13 -0.88
CA SER A 26 0.36 -14.63 0.43
C SER A 26 -0.82 -14.18 1.28
N ALA A 27 -1.78 -13.47 0.71
CA ALA A 27 -2.98 -13.03 1.42
C ALA A 27 -3.86 -14.20 1.84
N ALA A 28 -4.10 -15.18 0.96
CA ALA A 28 -4.81 -16.41 1.30
C ALA A 28 -4.10 -17.20 2.40
N PHE A 29 -2.77 -17.29 2.34
CA PHE A 29 -1.96 -17.94 3.36
C PHE A 29 -2.11 -17.27 4.73
N CYS A 30 -2.03 -15.94 4.79
CA CYS A 30 -2.20 -15.18 6.02
C CYS A 30 -3.56 -15.43 6.67
N LEU A 31 -4.64 -15.43 5.88
CA LEU A 31 -5.99 -15.72 6.38
C LEU A 31 -6.12 -17.15 6.91
N ARG A 32 -5.54 -18.13 6.21
CA ARG A 32 -5.54 -19.53 6.64
C ARG A 32 -4.79 -19.73 7.96
N MET A 33 -3.61 -19.13 8.11
CA MET A 33 -2.81 -19.21 9.35
C MET A 33 -3.57 -18.67 10.55
N ARG A 34 -4.44 -17.69 10.34
CA ARG A 34 -5.24 -17.04 11.39
C ARG A 34 -6.59 -17.71 11.62
N LYS A 35 -6.92 -18.76 10.85
CA LYS A 35 -8.23 -19.42 10.86
C LYS A 35 -9.38 -18.46 10.52
N GLN A 36 -9.09 -17.45 9.72
CA GLN A 36 -10.06 -16.44 9.29
C GLN A 36 -10.48 -16.61 7.83
N GLN A 37 -9.97 -17.63 7.13
CA GLN A 37 -10.26 -17.85 5.72
C GLN A 37 -11.76 -18.02 5.43
N ASP A 38 -12.52 -18.66 6.31
CA ASP A 38 -13.96 -18.90 6.09
C ASP A 38 -14.81 -17.66 6.36
N ILE A 39 -14.25 -16.69 7.11
CA ILE A 39 -14.95 -15.47 7.53
C ILE A 39 -14.55 -14.29 6.64
N LEU A 40 -13.24 -14.06 6.48
CA LEU A 40 -12.67 -12.91 5.77
C LEU A 40 -12.20 -13.25 4.35
N GLY A 41 -12.01 -14.53 4.03
CA GLY A 41 -11.57 -14.96 2.71
C GLY A 41 -12.54 -14.60 1.58
N PRO A 42 -13.87 -14.82 1.74
CA PRO A 42 -14.86 -14.38 0.75
C PRO A 42 -14.83 -12.87 0.50
N ASP A 43 -14.50 -12.09 1.53
CA ASP A 43 -14.47 -10.63 1.49
C ASP A 43 -13.08 -10.06 1.17
N LEU A 44 -12.08 -10.91 0.91
CA LEU A 44 -10.73 -10.49 0.54
C LEU A 44 -10.69 -10.14 -0.95
N GLU A 45 -10.86 -8.86 -1.25
CA GLU A 45 -10.82 -8.38 -2.63
C GLU A 45 -9.46 -7.80 -2.99
N CYS A 46 -8.81 -8.37 -3.99
CA CYS A 46 -7.61 -7.80 -4.62
C CYS A 46 -8.03 -7.15 -5.93
N THR A 47 -8.49 -5.89 -5.85
CA THR A 47 -8.90 -5.08 -7.00
C THR A 47 -7.64 -4.63 -7.74
N VAL A 48 -7.46 -5.11 -8.96
CA VAL A 48 -6.34 -4.70 -9.83
C VAL A 48 -6.87 -3.70 -10.85
N VAL A 49 -6.30 -2.49 -10.86
CA VAL A 49 -6.67 -1.41 -11.76
C VAL A 49 -5.64 -1.31 -12.88
N GLU A 50 -6.07 -1.65 -14.09
CA GLU A 50 -5.25 -1.68 -15.30
C GLU A 50 -5.84 -0.79 -16.39
N ASP A 51 -5.01 0.12 -16.88
CA ASP A 51 -5.24 0.99 -18.03
C ASP A 51 -3.85 1.41 -18.51
N ARG A 52 -3.39 0.78 -19.60
CA ARG A 52 -2.03 1.00 -20.11
C ARG A 52 -1.83 2.44 -20.58
N GLU A 53 -2.85 3.05 -21.18
CA GLU A 53 -2.76 4.41 -21.68
C GLU A 53 -2.72 5.42 -20.53
N ALA A 54 -3.49 5.19 -19.47
CA ALA A 54 -3.54 6.08 -18.33
C ALA A 54 -2.37 5.90 -17.34
N PHE A 55 -1.88 4.67 -17.13
CA PHE A 55 -1.00 4.36 -16.00
C PHE A 55 0.44 3.99 -16.35
N ASN A 56 0.77 3.70 -17.60
CA ASN A 56 2.15 3.32 -17.94
C ASN A 56 3.11 4.49 -17.69
N GLY A 57 3.89 4.43 -16.60
CA GLY A 57 4.75 5.52 -16.15
C GLY A 57 4.03 6.70 -15.50
N ALA A 58 2.78 6.53 -15.06
CA ALA A 58 2.05 7.58 -14.34
C ALA A 58 2.73 7.92 -13.01
N SER A 59 2.67 9.20 -12.61
CA SER A 59 3.20 9.63 -11.31
C SER A 59 2.33 9.14 -10.16
N LYS A 60 2.90 9.04 -8.95
CA LYS A 60 2.15 8.70 -7.74
C LYS A 60 1.04 9.70 -7.45
N ASN A 61 1.25 10.98 -7.76
CA ASN A 61 0.21 12.01 -7.65
C ASN A 61 -0.97 11.73 -8.60
N ALA A 62 -0.70 11.39 -9.87
CA ALA A 62 -1.77 11.06 -10.82
C ALA A 62 -2.55 9.80 -10.40
N VAL A 63 -1.85 8.79 -9.88
CA VAL A 63 -2.48 7.58 -9.33
C VAL A 63 -3.30 7.90 -8.07
N ARG A 64 -2.82 8.78 -7.19
CA ARG A 64 -3.56 9.25 -6.02
C ARG A 64 -4.88 9.92 -6.43
N GLU A 65 -4.85 10.81 -7.40
CA GLU A 65 -6.06 11.47 -7.93
C GLU A 65 -7.04 10.46 -8.52
N ARG A 66 -6.52 9.51 -9.32
CA ARG A 66 -7.35 8.45 -9.89
C ARG A 66 -7.97 7.56 -8.81
N PHE A 67 -7.21 7.24 -7.77
CA PHE A 67 -7.69 6.45 -6.65
C PHE A 67 -8.77 7.19 -5.87
N ARG A 68 -8.61 8.49 -5.57
CA ARG A 68 -9.67 9.31 -4.97
C ARG A 68 -10.95 9.29 -5.82
N ALA A 69 -10.83 9.38 -7.14
CA ALA A 69 -11.97 9.26 -8.04
C ALA A 69 -12.61 7.85 -8.00
N TRP A 70 -11.80 6.80 -7.88
CA TRP A 70 -12.29 5.42 -7.69
C TRP A 70 -13.06 5.27 -6.37
N VAL A 71 -12.56 5.84 -5.27
CA VAL A 71 -13.22 5.85 -3.96
C VAL A 71 -14.54 6.63 -4.03
N ALA A 72 -14.54 7.83 -4.62
CA ALA A 72 -15.73 8.65 -4.79
C ALA A 72 -16.82 7.96 -5.65
N ALA A 73 -16.42 7.09 -6.58
CA ALA A 73 -17.31 6.29 -7.41
C ALA A 73 -17.84 5.02 -6.71
N ARG A 74 -17.72 4.92 -5.38
CA ARG A 74 -18.27 3.80 -4.59
C ARG A 74 -19.78 3.65 -4.75
N SER A 75 -20.21 2.40 -4.78
CA SER A 75 -21.63 2.08 -4.94
C SER A 75 -21.98 0.77 -4.25
N VAL A 76 -23.26 0.58 -3.93
CA VAL A 76 -23.74 -0.66 -3.30
C VAL A 76 -23.49 -1.87 -4.20
N GLU A 77 -23.60 -1.69 -5.52
CA GLU A 77 -23.35 -2.76 -6.49
C GLU A 77 -21.89 -3.19 -6.53
N ARG A 78 -20.95 -2.25 -6.32
CA ARG A 78 -19.51 -2.54 -6.36
C ARG A 78 -18.98 -3.01 -5.01
N ASP A 79 -19.38 -2.34 -3.93
CA ASP A 79 -18.73 -2.43 -2.62
C ASP A 79 -19.64 -3.00 -1.52
N GLY A 80 -20.92 -3.24 -1.83
CA GLY A 80 -21.88 -3.83 -0.91
C GLY A 80 -22.69 -2.83 -0.08
N GLU A 81 -23.61 -3.37 0.72
CA GLU A 81 -24.47 -2.60 1.61
C GLU A 81 -23.68 -1.85 2.69
N GLY A 82 -24.13 -0.66 3.06
CA GLY A 82 -23.48 0.17 4.08
C GLY A 82 -22.29 1.01 3.58
N ILE A 83 -21.97 0.97 2.28
CA ILE A 83 -20.86 1.72 1.64
C ILE A 83 -20.91 3.24 1.84
N TYR A 84 -22.09 3.79 2.13
CA TYR A 84 -22.29 5.22 2.39
C TYR A 84 -22.18 5.61 3.87
N ASN A 85 -21.84 4.66 4.76
CA ASN A 85 -21.47 5.02 6.12
C ASN A 85 -20.19 5.88 6.07
N PRO A 86 -20.14 7.05 6.75
CA PRO A 86 -18.96 7.92 6.80
C PRO A 86 -17.68 7.18 7.19
N ASP A 87 -17.77 6.21 8.10
CA ASP A 87 -16.61 5.45 8.59
C ASP A 87 -15.96 4.56 7.51
N VAL A 88 -16.62 4.37 6.35
CA VAL A 88 -16.11 3.50 5.29
C VAL A 88 -14.90 4.11 4.60
N GLU A 89 -14.80 5.44 4.49
CA GLU A 89 -13.61 6.08 3.90
C GLU A 89 -12.35 5.84 4.75
N GLU A 90 -12.54 5.58 6.05
CA GLU A 90 -11.46 5.27 6.98
C GLU A 90 -10.99 3.82 6.91
N LEU A 91 -11.70 2.96 6.18
CA LEU A 91 -11.22 1.60 5.96
C LEU A 91 -9.99 1.64 5.03
N PRO A 92 -8.94 0.84 5.32
CA PRO A 92 -7.69 0.90 4.56
C PRO A 92 -7.84 0.75 3.04
N ARG A 93 -8.84 -0.01 2.58
CA ARG A 93 -9.14 -0.21 1.15
C ARG A 93 -9.52 1.11 0.44
N PHE A 94 -10.18 2.02 1.14
CA PHE A 94 -10.65 3.29 0.59
C PHE A 94 -9.71 4.46 0.90
N ARG A 95 -8.82 4.28 1.88
CA ARG A 95 -7.81 5.29 2.23
C ARG A 95 -6.45 5.09 1.57
N TYR A 96 -6.06 3.85 1.32
CA TYR A 96 -4.75 3.52 0.77
C TYR A 96 -4.87 2.71 -0.52
N CYS A 97 -3.94 2.95 -1.44
CA CYS A 97 -3.76 2.10 -2.61
C CYS A 97 -2.31 1.65 -2.77
N VAL A 98 -2.12 0.54 -3.47
CA VAL A 98 -0.81 0.02 -3.82
C VAL A 98 -0.45 0.53 -5.21
N TYR A 99 0.74 1.10 -5.34
CA TYR A 99 1.32 1.54 -6.59
C TYR A 99 2.50 0.63 -6.95
N VAL A 100 2.49 0.06 -8.15
CA VAL A 100 3.55 -0.81 -8.63
C VAL A 100 4.08 -0.31 -9.96
N ASP A 101 5.30 0.23 -9.94
CA ASP A 101 6.03 0.66 -11.12
C ASP A 101 7.14 -0.31 -11.50
N ARG A 102 7.91 0.08 -12.52
CA ARG A 102 9.03 -0.69 -13.04
C ARG A 102 10.08 -0.96 -11.94
N ALA A 103 10.35 0.01 -11.06
CA ALA A 103 11.36 -0.13 -10.03
C ALA A 103 10.92 -1.14 -8.97
N CYS A 104 9.68 -1.04 -8.49
CA CYS A 104 9.10 -2.00 -7.55
C CYS A 104 9.11 -3.41 -8.15
N LEU A 105 8.57 -3.57 -9.37
CA LEU A 105 8.45 -4.89 -9.99
C LEU A 105 9.82 -5.55 -10.25
N LYS A 106 10.85 -4.76 -10.54
CA LYS A 106 12.24 -5.24 -10.67
C LYS A 106 12.94 -5.51 -9.34
N ALA A 107 12.56 -4.85 -8.26
CA ALA A 107 13.15 -5.03 -6.94
C ALA A 107 12.54 -6.23 -6.20
N VAL A 108 11.28 -6.56 -6.48
CA VAL A 108 10.59 -7.65 -5.83
C VAL A 108 11.21 -9.01 -6.21
N ARG A 109 11.37 -9.87 -5.20
CA ARG A 109 11.91 -11.23 -5.29
C ARG A 109 10.96 -12.18 -4.61
N VAL A 110 11.26 -13.47 -4.69
CA VAL A 110 10.56 -14.51 -3.94
C VAL A 110 11.57 -15.21 -3.04
N SER A 111 11.14 -15.58 -1.83
CA SER A 111 11.93 -16.41 -0.92
C SER A 111 11.08 -17.51 -0.31
N TRP A 112 11.67 -18.67 -0.07
CA TRP A 112 11.06 -19.76 0.66
C TRP A 112 11.17 -19.51 2.16
N SER A 113 10.06 -19.65 2.88
CA SER A 113 10.07 -19.64 4.34
C SER A 113 9.93 -21.06 4.87
N GLU A 114 10.94 -21.54 5.59
CA GLU A 114 10.86 -22.82 6.31
C GLU A 114 9.85 -22.78 7.47
N ILE A 115 9.55 -21.59 8.00
CA ILE A 115 8.59 -21.41 9.09
C ILE A 115 7.16 -21.43 8.54
N ARG A 116 6.92 -20.71 7.44
CA ARG A 116 5.60 -20.63 6.79
C ARG A 116 5.35 -21.82 5.85
N PHE A 117 6.37 -22.63 5.55
CA PHE A 117 6.37 -23.68 4.52
C PHE A 117 5.73 -23.19 3.21
N ASN A 118 6.09 -21.98 2.80
CA ASN A 118 5.52 -21.33 1.62
C ASN A 118 6.47 -20.26 1.06
N TYR A 119 6.28 -19.92 -0.21
CA TYR A 119 6.94 -18.79 -0.85
C TYR A 119 6.27 -17.47 -0.45
N PHE A 120 7.08 -16.42 -0.29
CA PHE A 120 6.61 -15.07 -0.02
C PHE A 120 7.40 -14.05 -0.84
N LEU A 121 6.79 -12.89 -1.07
CA LEU A 121 7.47 -11.78 -1.76
C LEU A 121 8.50 -11.13 -0.84
N CYS A 122 9.70 -10.90 -1.35
CA CYS A 122 10.69 -10.01 -0.75
C CYS A 122 10.77 -8.73 -1.57
N GLY A 123 11.18 -7.64 -0.95
CA GLY A 123 11.31 -6.33 -1.57
C GLY A 123 10.19 -5.36 -1.21
N GLN A 124 10.25 -4.18 -1.79
CA GLN A 124 9.37 -3.07 -1.47
C GLN A 124 8.42 -2.72 -2.62
N ILE A 125 7.20 -2.36 -2.24
CA ILE A 125 6.15 -1.80 -3.08
C ILE A 125 5.73 -0.46 -2.51
N VAL A 126 5.06 0.38 -3.29
CA VAL A 126 4.61 1.68 -2.82
C VAL A 126 3.18 1.57 -2.29
N VAL A 127 2.96 2.14 -1.11
CA VAL A 127 1.63 2.40 -0.56
C VAL A 127 1.40 3.91 -0.58
N ILE A 128 0.32 4.33 -1.22
CA ILE A 128 -0.08 5.74 -1.33
C ILE A 128 -1.21 5.99 -0.35
N ASN A 129 -1.09 7.07 0.42
CA ASN A 129 -2.18 7.61 1.21
C ASN A 129 -3.01 8.58 0.33
N ALA A 130 -4.32 8.31 0.22
CA ALA A 130 -5.25 9.15 -0.54
C ALA A 130 -5.53 10.48 0.16
N ALA A 131 -5.46 10.52 1.48
CA ALA A 131 -5.67 11.72 2.28
C ALA A 131 -4.50 11.86 3.27
N PRO A 132 -3.32 12.33 2.80
CA PRO A 132 -2.29 12.76 3.74
C PRO A 132 -2.91 13.87 4.58
N GLY A 133 -3.11 13.59 5.87
CA GLY A 133 -3.70 14.55 6.80
C GLY A 133 -2.65 15.58 7.19
N ASP A 134 -3.11 16.77 7.57
CA ASP A 134 -2.34 17.63 8.45
C ASP A 134 -2.48 17.10 9.88
N PRO A 135 -1.45 17.20 10.74
CA PRO A 135 -1.58 16.82 12.15
C PRO A 135 -2.78 17.55 12.78
N PRO A 136 -3.62 16.87 13.58
CA PRO A 136 -4.74 17.53 14.23
C PRO A 136 -4.24 18.66 15.13
N ILE A 137 -4.79 19.86 14.92
CA ILE A 137 -4.53 21.02 15.80
C ILE A 137 -5.09 20.66 17.19
N PRO A 138 -4.26 20.65 18.26
CA PRO A 138 -4.73 20.33 19.60
C PRO A 138 -5.88 21.26 20.02
N PRO A 139 -6.92 20.75 20.71
CA PRO A 139 -8.12 21.53 21.02
C PRO A 139 -7.92 22.67 22.03
N ASP A 140 -6.71 22.93 22.51
CA ASP A 140 -6.36 24.00 23.46
C ASP A 140 -5.10 24.78 23.02
N SER A 141 -5.06 25.29 21.78
CA SER A 141 -4.05 26.28 21.37
C SER A 141 -4.65 27.69 21.32
N ASP A 142 -5.35 28.06 22.40
CA ASP A 142 -5.62 29.46 22.76
C ASP A 142 -4.73 29.79 23.97
N GLU A 143 -3.44 30.03 23.76
CA GLU A 143 -2.62 30.92 24.61
C GLU A 143 -1.23 31.13 23.98
N GLU A 144 -0.78 32.38 24.06
CA GLU A 144 0.48 32.91 23.59
C GLU A 144 1.65 32.28 24.36
N ASP A 145 2.20 31.17 23.88
CA ASP A 145 3.53 30.71 24.29
C ASP A 145 4.51 30.93 23.12
N GLU A 146 5.13 32.11 23.10
CA GLU A 146 6.43 32.34 22.47
C GLU A 146 7.50 31.54 23.26
N ASP A 147 7.52 30.23 23.11
CA ASP A 147 8.66 29.40 23.52
C ASP A 147 9.39 28.89 22.27
N GLU A 148 10.57 29.47 22.06
CA GLU A 148 11.51 29.20 20.97
C GLU A 148 11.90 27.71 20.88
N ASN A 149 11.91 27.21 19.64
CA ASN A 149 12.61 26.03 19.10
C ASN A 149 12.08 24.62 19.43
N ASP A 150 11.34 24.04 18.48
CA ASP A 150 11.93 23.03 17.58
C ASP A 150 11.12 22.94 16.26
N ASP A 151 10.88 24.07 15.59
CA ASP A 151 10.70 24.03 14.13
C ASP A 151 12.07 23.70 13.55
N CYS A 152 12.43 22.43 13.67
CA CYS A 152 13.33 21.81 12.72
C CYS A 152 12.62 21.91 11.37
N ASP A 153 12.80 23.05 10.70
CA ASP A 153 12.83 23.17 9.24
C ASP A 153 13.99 22.27 8.75
N ASP A 154 13.93 20.98 9.06
CA ASP A 154 14.71 19.97 8.39
C ASP A 154 14.23 20.03 6.96
N VAL A 155 14.95 20.78 6.13
CA VAL A 155 14.75 20.80 4.69
C VAL A 155 15.09 19.39 4.22
N TYR A 156 14.07 18.53 4.21
CA TYR A 156 14.24 17.16 3.75
C TYR A 156 14.62 17.18 2.27
N GLU A 157 15.50 16.26 1.86
CA GLU A 157 15.88 16.11 0.46
C GLU A 157 14.64 15.96 -0.42
N GLU A 158 14.59 16.67 -1.55
CA GLU A 158 13.42 16.67 -2.41
C GLU A 158 13.08 15.25 -2.91
N VAL A 159 11.85 14.79 -2.63
CA VAL A 159 11.31 13.53 -3.13
C VAL A 159 10.13 13.85 -4.02
N GLU A 160 10.29 13.60 -5.32
CA GLU A 160 9.26 13.88 -6.35
C GLU A 160 8.69 15.31 -6.29
N GLY A 161 9.54 16.31 -6.04
CA GLY A 161 9.12 17.71 -5.94
C GLY A 161 8.58 18.14 -4.58
N SER A 162 8.66 17.27 -3.55
CA SER A 162 8.24 17.59 -2.18
C SER A 162 9.40 17.54 -1.20
N THR A 163 9.55 18.61 -0.42
CA THR A 163 10.45 18.72 0.74
C THR A 163 9.72 18.48 2.06
N ALA A 164 8.43 18.16 2.02
CA ALA A 164 7.66 17.86 3.22
C ALA A 164 8.19 16.58 3.89
N LYS A 165 8.01 16.51 5.21
CA LYS A 165 8.26 15.30 6.00
C LYS A 165 7.42 14.14 5.49
N ASP A 166 6.12 14.36 5.29
CA ASP A 166 5.18 13.41 4.70
C ASP A 166 4.91 13.75 3.22
N VAL A 167 5.29 12.85 2.32
CA VAL A 167 5.05 12.98 0.87
C VAL A 167 3.77 12.25 0.41
N GLY A 168 3.02 11.69 1.36
CA GLY A 168 1.75 11.00 1.16
C GLY A 168 1.90 9.62 0.52
N TRP A 169 3.09 9.01 0.60
CA TRP A 169 3.36 7.64 0.18
C TRP A 169 4.62 7.10 0.86
N THR A 170 4.70 5.77 1.02
CA THR A 170 5.85 5.07 1.63
C THR A 170 6.17 3.78 0.87
N TYR A 171 7.38 3.27 1.05
CA TYR A 171 7.72 1.91 0.67
C TYR A 171 7.28 0.92 1.76
N ALA A 172 6.40 -0.02 1.43
CA ALA A 172 5.98 -1.11 2.28
C ALA A 172 6.60 -2.44 1.83
N SER A 173 6.80 -3.37 2.77
CA SER A 173 7.28 -4.71 2.45
C SER A 173 6.20 -5.47 1.68
N ALA A 174 6.54 -6.01 0.50
CA ALA A 174 5.61 -6.78 -0.31
C ALA A 174 5.08 -8.04 0.42
N SER A 175 5.91 -8.68 1.25
CA SER A 175 5.50 -9.82 2.10
C SER A 175 4.48 -9.46 3.17
N LEU A 176 4.54 -8.23 3.67
CA LEU A 176 3.77 -7.80 4.83
C LEU A 176 2.54 -6.98 4.41
N LEU A 177 2.20 -6.91 3.13
CA LEU A 177 1.11 -6.06 2.64
C LEU A 177 -0.21 -6.28 3.39
N VAL A 178 -0.56 -7.54 3.68
CA VAL A 178 -1.75 -7.90 4.46
C VAL A 178 -1.63 -7.38 5.89
N GLU A 179 -0.49 -7.61 6.52
CA GLU A 179 -0.20 -7.17 7.90
C GLU A 179 -0.21 -5.63 7.99
N THR A 180 0.36 -4.94 7.00
CA THR A 180 0.33 -3.47 6.88
C THR A 180 -1.10 -2.95 6.78
N TYR A 181 -1.97 -3.55 5.96
CA TYR A 181 -3.37 -3.11 5.85
C TYR A 181 -4.18 -3.41 7.11
N GLU A 182 -3.82 -4.43 7.87
CA GLU A 182 -4.45 -4.70 9.17
C GLU A 182 -3.98 -3.72 10.24
N GLU A 183 -2.68 -3.40 10.29
CA GLU A 183 -2.17 -2.35 11.17
C GLU A 183 -2.82 -1.01 10.86
N LEU A 184 -3.00 -0.71 9.58
CA LEU A 184 -3.74 0.45 9.09
C LEU A 184 -5.23 0.45 9.48
N HIS A 185 -5.80 -0.70 9.82
CA HIS A 185 -7.19 -0.83 10.25
C HIS A 185 -7.38 -0.73 11.77
N LEU A 186 -6.39 -1.18 12.56
CA LEU A 186 -6.58 -1.53 13.96
C LEU A 186 -6.32 -0.41 14.96
N ARG A 187 -5.82 0.75 14.54
CA ARG A 187 -5.25 1.73 15.46
C ARG A 187 -5.89 3.12 15.33
N GLY A 188 -6.26 3.68 16.48
CA GLY A 188 -6.41 5.11 16.81
C GLY A 188 -7.04 6.06 15.78
N SER A 189 -6.66 7.33 15.92
CA SER A 189 -6.98 8.38 14.95
C SER A 189 -6.15 8.22 13.67
N GLU A 190 -6.66 8.73 12.55
CA GLU A 190 -6.10 8.57 11.20
C GLU A 190 -4.60 8.92 11.09
N TRP A 191 -4.19 9.95 11.83
CA TRP A 191 -2.82 10.45 11.88
C TRP A 191 -1.86 9.43 12.52
N GLU A 192 -2.22 8.92 13.70
CA GLU A 192 -1.39 8.01 14.48
C GLU A 192 -1.04 6.74 13.69
N THR A 193 -2.00 6.26 12.90
CA THR A 193 -1.89 5.00 12.17
C THR A 193 -1.00 5.09 10.93
N TRP A 194 -1.08 6.20 10.19
CA TRP A 194 -0.15 6.45 9.09
C TRP A 194 1.26 6.69 9.60
N GLU A 195 1.44 7.49 10.67
CA GLU A 195 2.77 7.77 11.23
C GLU A 195 3.53 6.51 11.68
N MET A 196 2.84 5.50 12.19
CA MET A 196 3.48 4.26 12.62
C MET A 196 4.11 3.45 11.47
N ILE A 197 3.50 3.49 10.28
CA ILE A 197 4.01 2.76 9.11
C ILE A 197 4.83 3.65 8.17
N TYR A 198 4.66 4.98 8.28
CA TYR A 198 5.29 5.92 7.40
C TYR A 198 6.80 5.95 7.63
N LYS A 199 7.54 5.71 6.55
CA LYS A 199 8.97 5.97 6.48
C LYS A 199 9.18 6.81 5.25
N ARG A 200 9.80 7.98 5.43
CA ARG A 200 10.07 8.88 4.31
C ARG A 200 10.83 8.10 3.22
N PRO A 201 10.31 8.07 1.98
CA PRO A 201 10.93 7.29 0.92
C PRO A 201 12.36 7.75 0.63
N SER A 202 13.25 6.79 0.34
CA SER A 202 14.59 7.11 -0.18
C SER A 202 14.49 7.59 -1.64
N PRO A 203 15.28 8.61 -2.03
CA PRO A 203 15.39 9.03 -3.43
C PRO A 203 16.02 7.95 -4.34
N ASP A 204 16.75 6.97 -3.78
CA ASP A 204 17.43 5.91 -4.52
C ASP A 204 16.49 4.80 -5.01
N GLY A 205 15.21 4.84 -4.64
CA GLY A 205 14.21 3.85 -5.03
C GLY A 205 13.95 2.76 -3.97
N PRO A 206 13.21 1.70 -4.33
CA PRO A 206 12.93 0.60 -3.41
C PRO A 206 14.21 -0.19 -3.11
N ALA A 207 14.41 -0.53 -1.84
CA ALA A 207 15.50 -1.38 -1.40
C ALA A 207 15.41 -2.75 -2.07
N VAL A 208 16.51 -3.16 -2.69
CA VAL A 208 16.65 -4.51 -3.26
C VAL A 208 16.88 -5.49 -2.11
N GLN A 209 16.05 -6.53 -2.04
CA GLN A 209 16.22 -7.63 -1.09
C GLN A 209 16.79 -8.86 -1.78
N GLU A 210 17.48 -9.69 -1.01
CA GLU A 210 17.92 -11.01 -1.47
C GLU A 210 16.71 -11.94 -1.70
N GLY A 211 16.84 -12.82 -2.69
CA GLY A 211 15.81 -13.79 -3.06
C GLY A 211 15.91 -14.20 -4.52
N GLU A 212 15.10 -15.17 -4.91
CA GLU A 212 15.00 -15.67 -6.28
C GLU A 212 14.16 -14.72 -7.14
N HIS A 213 14.43 -14.69 -8.45
CA HIS A 213 13.61 -13.92 -9.37
C HIS A 213 12.24 -14.60 -9.53
N LEU A 214 11.17 -13.82 -9.65
CA LEU A 214 9.78 -14.32 -9.65
C LEU A 214 9.50 -15.35 -10.74
N LEU A 215 10.19 -15.22 -11.88
CA LEU A 215 10.03 -16.13 -13.03
C LEU A 215 10.84 -17.42 -12.90
N ASP A 216 11.82 -17.45 -12.00
CA ASP A 216 12.71 -18.60 -11.83
C ASP A 216 12.11 -19.62 -10.84
N VAL A 217 11.21 -19.15 -9.98
CA VAL A 217 10.39 -20.03 -9.15
C VAL A 217 9.38 -20.72 -10.05
N GLY A 218 9.50 -22.03 -10.19
CA GLY A 218 8.47 -22.86 -10.81
C GLY A 218 7.19 -22.79 -10.00
N LEU A 219 6.42 -21.71 -10.15
CA LEU A 219 5.05 -21.54 -9.66
C LEU A 219 4.10 -22.45 -10.47
N THR A 220 4.51 -23.70 -10.70
CA THR A 220 3.69 -24.73 -11.30
C THR A 220 2.86 -25.39 -10.21
N ARG A 221 1.61 -24.91 -10.13
CA ARG A 221 0.39 -25.63 -9.74
C ARG A 221 0.46 -26.39 -8.42
N GLU A 222 -0.23 -25.85 -7.42
CA GLU A 222 -1.30 -26.58 -6.75
C GLU A 222 -2.31 -25.55 -6.22
N ALA A 223 -3.47 -25.56 -6.87
CA ALA A 223 -4.70 -24.87 -6.46
C ALA A 223 -5.57 -25.86 -5.69
#